data_AF-A0A3S0V4P3-F1
#
_entry.id   AF-A0A3S0V4P3-F1
#
_cell.length_a   1.000
_cell.length_b   1.000
_cell.length_c   1.000
_cell.angle_alpha   90.00
_cell.angle_beta   90.00
_cell.angle_gamma   90.00
#
_symmetry.space_group_name_H-M   'P 1'
#
loop_
_entity.id
_entity.type
_entity.pdbx_description
1 polymer ?
#
loop_
_entity_poly.entity_id
_entity_poly.type
_entity_poly.pdbx_seq_one_letter_code
_entity_poly.pdbx_strand_id
1 'polypeptide(L)' 'MGFTSIWHWVIVLLIVLLLFGAGKLPKVMGDLAKGAKAFKAGLKDDDEDVAAPGATAKVIPNQPANTVDHAAKKDEAVRG' A
#
# COMPACT_ATOMS: atom_id res chain seq x y z
N MET A 1 35.52 20.70 -8.72
CA MET A 1 35.32 20.38 -7.29
C MET A 1 34.12 19.44 -7.19
N GLY A 2 34.31 18.15 -7.47
CA GLY A 2 33.24 17.14 -7.37
C GLY A 2 33.45 16.33 -6.10
N PHE A 3 32.55 16.45 -5.13
CA PHE A 3 32.67 15.80 -3.83
C PHE A 3 32.78 14.28 -3.98
N THR A 4 33.94 13.75 -3.59
CA THR A 4 34.12 12.38 -3.06
C THR A 4 33.30 11.30 -3.77
N SER A 5 33.77 10.95 -4.98
CA SER A 5 33.53 9.71 -5.74
C SER A 5 32.65 8.67 -5.03
N ILE A 6 31.62 8.19 -5.75
CA ILE A 6 30.59 7.18 -5.41
C ILE A 6 31.02 6.15 -4.35
N TRP A 7 32.27 5.70 -4.39
CA TRP A 7 32.98 4.98 -3.33
C TRP A 7 32.65 5.43 -1.89
N HIS A 8 32.64 6.74 -1.58
CA HIS A 8 32.31 7.24 -0.24
C HIS A 8 30.89 6.85 0.19
N TRP A 9 29.91 7.01 -0.70
CA TRP A 9 28.53 6.60 -0.45
C TRP A 9 28.39 5.10 -0.22
N VAL A 10 29.20 4.26 -0.88
CA VAL A 10 29.26 2.81 -0.63
C VAL A 10 29.77 2.51 0.79
N ILE A 11 30.84 3.17 1.25
CA ILE A 11 31.33 3.02 2.63
C ILE A 11 30.26 3.45 3.65
N VAL A 12 29.60 4.59 3.42
CA VAL A 12 28.54 5.10 4.33
C VAL A 12 27.36 4.13 4.39
N LEU A 13 26.90 3.60 3.25
CA LEU A 13 25.83 2.59 3.20
C LEU A 13 26.21 1.32 3.97
N LEU A 14 27.46 0.87 3.86
CA LEU A 14 27.96 -0.29 4.59
C LEU A 14 27.99 -0.04 6.10
N ILE A 15 28.47 1.11 6.55
CA ILE A 15 28.47 1.49 7.98
C ILE A 15 27.05 1.58 8.53
N VAL A 16 26.12 2.21 7.80
CA VAL A 16 24.70 2.28 8.20
C VAL A 16 24.07 0.89 8.27
N LEU A 17 24.38 0.00 7.32
CA LEU A 17 23.88 -1.38 7.34
C LEU A 17 24.44 -2.18 8.53
N LEU A 18 25.67 -1.93 8.95
CA LEU A 18 26.24 -2.53 10.17
C LEU A 18 25.58 -2.00 11.45
N LEU A 19 25.32 -0.68 11.54
CA LEU A 19 24.68 -0.05 12.70
C LEU A 19 23.19 -0.45 12.86
N PHE A 20 22.43 -0.49 11.77
CA PHE A 20 21.01 -0.81 11.80
C PHE A 20 20.73 -2.32 11.67
N GLY A 21 21.67 -3.07 11.11
CA GLY A 21 21.55 -4.49 10.80
C GLY A 21 20.71 -4.77 9.54
N ALA A 22 21.10 -5.82 8.81
CA ALA A 22 20.43 -6.22 7.56
C ALA A 22 18.95 -6.64 7.74
N GLY A 23 18.48 -6.89 8.96
CA GLY A 23 17.07 -7.22 9.23
C GLY A 23 16.14 -6.01 9.36
N LYS A 24 16.63 -4.84 9.82
CA LYS A 24 15.76 -3.68 10.06
C LYS A 24 15.55 -2.83 8.82
N LEU A 25 16.60 -2.64 8.01
CA LEU A 25 16.52 -1.80 6.81
C LEU A 25 15.47 -2.29 5.80
N PRO A 26 15.39 -3.59 5.43
CA PRO A 26 14.38 -4.07 4.48
C PRO A 26 12.95 -4.03 5.04
N LYS A 27 12.78 -4.17 6.36
CA LYS A 27 11.45 -4.08 6.99
C LYS A 27 10.90 -2.65 6.93
N VAL A 28 11.70 -1.67 7.36
CA VAL A 28 11.31 -0.25 7.32
C VAL A 28 11.16 0.24 5.87
N MET A 29 12.10 -0.12 4.98
CA MET A 29 12.00 0.23 3.56
C MET A 29 10.82 -0.46 2.88
N GLY A 30 10.47 -1.68 3.26
CA GLY A 30 9.30 -2.38 2.73
C GLY A 30 7.97 -1.72 3.11
N ASP A 31 7.84 -1.22 4.34
CA ASP A 31 6.64 -0.54 4.80
C ASP A 31 6.55 0.91 4.24
N LEU A 32 7.69 1.62 4.12
CA LEU A 32 7.79 2.89 3.39
C LEU A 32 7.48 2.72 1.88
N ALA A 33 7.99 1.67 1.24
CA ALA A 33 7.76 1.41 -0.18
C ALA A 33 6.29 1.06 -0.47
N LYS A 34 5.58 0.36 0.44
CA LYS A 34 4.13 0.16 0.32
C LYS A 34 3.38 1.49 0.41
N GLY A 35 3.71 2.34 1.38
CA GLY A 35 3.10 3.67 1.52
C GLY A 35 3.34 4.56 0.29
N ALA A 36 4.59 4.64 -0.17
CA ALA A 36 4.97 5.39 -1.37
C ALA A 36 4.34 4.81 -2.65
N LYS A 37 4.23 3.48 -2.77
CA LYS A 37 3.55 2.83 -3.90
C LYS A 37 2.04 3.05 -3.89
N ALA A 38 1.39 3.03 -2.72
CA ALA A 38 -0.02 3.37 -2.58
C ALA A 38 -0.28 4.85 -2.91
N PHE A 39 0.58 5.76 -2.44
CA PHE A 39 0.52 7.18 -2.78
C PHE A 39 0.75 7.42 -4.28
N LYS A 40 1.73 6.76 -4.88
CA LYS A 40 1.99 6.83 -6.33
C LYS A 40 0.89 6.17 -7.16
N ALA A 41 0.24 5.13 -6.65
CA ALA A 41 -0.91 4.50 -7.29
C ALA A 41 -2.13 5.43 -7.24
N GLY A 42 -2.50 5.98 -6.07
CA GLY A 42 -3.61 6.92 -5.96
C GLY A 42 -3.43 8.19 -6.81
N LEU A 43 -2.21 8.74 -6.86
CA LEU A 43 -1.89 9.88 -7.74
C LEU A 43 -1.84 9.50 -9.23
N LYS A 44 -1.71 8.20 -9.56
CA LYS A 44 -1.86 7.72 -10.94
C LYS A 44 -3.30 7.35 -11.27
N ASP A 45 -4.11 6.90 -10.31
CA ASP A 45 -5.55 6.64 -10.46
C ASP A 45 -6.29 7.93 -10.88
N ASP A 46 -5.94 9.06 -10.26
CA ASP A 46 -6.42 10.42 -10.61
C ASP A 46 -6.04 10.84 -12.06
N ASP A 47 -4.99 10.24 -12.63
CA ASP A 47 -4.44 10.50 -13.98
C ASP A 47 -4.84 9.39 -15.00
N GLU A 48 -5.24 8.19 -14.52
CA GLU A 48 -5.49 6.95 -15.29
C GLU A 48 -6.93 6.43 -15.14
N ASP A 49 -7.94 7.26 -14.82
CA ASP A 49 -9.40 6.96 -14.94
C ASP A 49 -9.86 6.74 -16.41
N VAL A 50 -8.98 6.21 -17.25
CA VAL A 50 -9.22 5.74 -18.62
C VAL A 50 -8.56 4.36 -18.88
N ALA A 51 -7.83 3.78 -17.93
CA ALA A 51 -7.13 2.49 -18.11
C ALA A 51 -7.22 1.55 -16.88
N ALA A 52 -8.08 0.54 -17.00
CA ALA A 52 -8.51 -0.40 -15.96
C ALA A 52 -7.38 -1.16 -15.19
N PRO A 53 -7.65 -1.63 -13.95
CA PRO A 53 -6.63 -2.01 -12.98
C PRO A 53 -6.06 -3.43 -13.18
N GLY A 54 -4.76 -3.61 -12.89
CA GLY A 54 -4.09 -4.92 -13.01
C GLY A 54 -2.89 -5.14 -12.08
N ALA A 55 -2.95 -6.25 -11.34
CA ALA A 55 -1.85 -6.98 -10.68
C ALA A 55 -1.16 -6.39 -9.42
N THR A 56 -0.84 -7.16 -8.37
CA THR A 56 -1.27 -8.51 -7.91
C THR A 56 -0.71 -8.70 -6.49
N ALA A 57 -1.51 -9.23 -5.54
CA ALA A 57 -1.01 -9.96 -4.36
C ALA A 57 -2.14 -10.81 -3.73
N LYS A 58 -2.08 -12.13 -3.89
CA LYS A 58 -3.07 -13.11 -3.38
C LYS A 58 -2.57 -13.76 -2.08
N VAL A 59 -3.31 -13.60 -0.96
CA VAL A 59 -3.27 -14.36 0.33
C VAL A 59 -4.14 -13.56 1.34
N ILE A 60 -5.03 -14.11 2.19
CA ILE A 60 -5.68 -15.44 2.34
C ILE A 60 -7.13 -15.19 2.89
N PRO A 61 -8.10 -16.12 2.80
CA PRO A 61 -9.52 -15.77 2.96
C PRO A 61 -10.07 -15.99 4.38
N ASN A 62 -11.00 -15.13 4.83
CA ASN A 62 -11.99 -15.47 5.85
C ASN A 62 -13.23 -14.56 5.81
N GLN A 63 -14.31 -15.01 5.16
CA GLN A 63 -15.66 -14.54 5.51
C GLN A 63 -16.73 -15.58 5.11
N PRO A 64 -17.19 -16.43 6.05
CA PRO A 64 -18.54 -16.96 5.96
C PRO A 64 -19.52 -15.83 6.31
N ALA A 65 -20.24 -15.32 5.32
CA ALA A 65 -21.30 -14.33 5.55
C ALA A 65 -22.45 -15.01 6.31
N ASN A 66 -22.73 -14.57 7.54
CA ASN A 66 -23.84 -15.09 8.32
C ASN A 66 -24.37 -14.07 9.33
N THR A 67 -25.70 -14.07 9.46
CA THR A 67 -26.53 -13.40 10.48
C THR A 67 -26.69 -11.87 10.43
N VAL A 68 -27.97 -11.46 10.51
CA VAL A 68 -28.56 -10.14 10.85
C VAL A 68 -28.15 -8.93 9.98
N ASP A 69 -29.05 -7.99 9.65
CA ASP A 69 -30.26 -7.56 10.35
C ASP A 69 -31.59 -7.67 9.57
N HIS A 70 -32.69 -7.68 10.33
CA HIS A 70 -34.07 -7.67 9.86
C HIS A 70 -34.69 -6.27 9.93
N ALA A 71 -35.72 -6.07 9.10
CA ALA A 71 -36.93 -5.26 9.37
C ALA A 71 -36.78 -3.78 9.81
N ALA A 72 -37.20 -2.87 8.91
CA ALA A 72 -38.25 -1.89 9.23
C ALA A 72 -38.87 -1.24 7.97
N LYS A 73 -40.15 -1.55 7.72
CA LYS A 73 -41.23 -0.60 7.41
C LYS A 73 -40.97 0.53 6.38
N LYS A 74 -41.74 0.54 5.26
CA LYS A 74 -42.71 1.61 4.88
C LYS A 74 -43.15 1.53 3.40
N ASP A 75 -44.18 0.73 3.12
CA ASP A 75 -44.96 0.78 1.86
C ASP A 75 -46.46 0.62 2.14
N GLU A 76 -47.03 1.62 2.82
CA GLU A 76 -48.48 1.82 2.97
C GLU A 76 -48.88 3.14 2.29
N ALA A 77 -49.16 3.11 0.98
CA ALA A 77 -49.79 4.23 0.27
C ALA A 77 -50.45 3.84 -1.09
N VAL A 78 -50.92 2.60 -1.27
CA VAL A 78 -51.75 2.25 -2.44
C VAL A 78 -53.20 2.68 -2.18
N ARG A 79 -53.46 4.00 -2.27
CA ARG A 79 -54.78 4.56 -2.62
C ARG A 79 -54.70 6.02 -3.06
N GLY A 80 -54.80 6.24 -4.37
CA GLY A 80 -54.97 7.53 -5.05
C GLY A 80 -55.49 7.26 -6.44
#